data_AF-A0A944GI27-F1
#
_entry.id   AF-A0A944GI27-F1
#
_cell.length_a   1.000
_cell.length_b   1.000
_cell.length_c   1.000
_cell.angle_alpha   90.00
_cell.angle_beta   90.00
_cell.angle_gamma   90.00
#
_symmetry.space_group_name_H-M   'P 1'
#
loop_
_entity.id
_entity.type
_entity.pdbx_description
1 polymer ?
#
loop_
_entity_poly.entity_id
_entity_poly.type
_entity_poly.pdbx_seq_one_letter_code
_entity_poly.pdbx_strand_id
1 'polypeptide(L)'
;MIEVNTRIHDKFSIEFKTSFVARRKVKDNDFSAYMWFFIPHNLDINRETYPKSRFYQDIKSYVRVITPKFLLQDIVGGSGIPFTNLKAAFQDLASSPTRTATKEYEYQVKMFSAITHSAARNGCYNLMGSHILPEVVPTLCAQYLQAFDEVLRAFRSLRTIVYQPTIADGIRNYFRYGDEFISNMFKLYTTLILDFMQKDA
;
A
#
# COMPACT_ATOMS: atom_id res chain seq x y z
N MET A 1 -21.68 -9.74 8.71
CA MET A 1 -20.80 -10.26 9.79
C MET A 1 -19.47 -9.52 9.67
N ILE A 2 -18.96 -8.93 10.76
CA ILE A 2 -17.66 -8.24 10.73
C ILE A 2 -16.59 -9.32 10.75
N GLU A 3 -15.77 -9.40 9.69
CA GLU A 3 -14.64 -10.30 9.66
C GLU A 3 -13.49 -9.67 10.45
N VAL A 4 -13.08 -10.34 11.53
CA VAL A 4 -11.98 -9.90 12.40
C VAL A 4 -10.80 -10.82 12.15
N ASN A 5 -9.75 -10.29 11.51
CA ASN A 5 -8.49 -11.01 11.35
C ASN A 5 -7.57 -10.63 12.53
N THR A 6 -7.17 -11.63 13.31
CA THR A 6 -6.30 -11.44 14.48
C THR A 6 -4.92 -12.00 14.17
N ARG A 7 -3.87 -11.24 14.49
CA ARG A 7 -2.48 -11.69 14.36
C ARG A 7 -1.62 -11.20 15.52
N ILE A 8 -0.60 -11.98 15.88
CA ILE A 8 0.52 -11.49 16.69
C ILE A 8 1.31 -10.52 15.80
N HIS A 9 1.42 -9.26 16.21
CA HIS A 9 2.16 -8.26 15.44
C HIS A 9 3.64 -8.31 15.78
N ASP A 10 3.97 -8.31 17.08
CA ASP A 10 5.32 -8.48 17.60
C ASP A 10 5.28 -9.11 19.01
N LYS A 11 6.41 -9.05 19.73
CA LYS A 11 6.54 -9.59 21.10
C LYS A 11 5.65 -8.89 22.13
N PHE A 12 5.15 -7.68 21.83
CA PHE A 12 4.45 -6.82 22.78
C PHE A 12 3.04 -6.43 22.31
N SER A 13 2.63 -6.82 21.11
CA SER A 13 1.38 -6.36 20.52
C SER A 13 0.66 -7.44 19.72
N ILE A 14 -0.66 -7.41 19.84
CA ILE A 14 -1.60 -8.16 19.03
C ILE A 14 -2.40 -7.15 18.19
N GLU A 15 -2.69 -7.52 16.95
CA GLU A 15 -3.37 -6.65 15.99
C GLU A 15 -4.68 -7.27 15.54
N PHE A 16 -5.75 -6.47 15.61
CA PHE A 16 -7.08 -6.82 15.14
C PHE A 16 -7.40 -5.99 13.90
N LYS A 17 -7.53 -6.65 12.76
CA LYS A 17 -7.96 -6.00 11.52
C LYS A 17 -9.44 -6.25 11.30
N THR A 18 -10.20 -5.17 11.25
CA THR A 18 -11.62 -5.20 10.87
C THR A 18 -11.80 -4.44 9.56
N SER A 19 -12.58 -5.01 8.64
CA SER A 19 -12.95 -4.33 7.40
C SER A 19 -14.37 -3.80 7.50
N PHE A 20 -14.57 -2.55 7.07
CA PHE A 20 -15.88 -1.92 6.96
C PHE A 20 -16.07 -1.37 5.55
N VAL A 21 -17.21 -1.66 4.94
CA VAL A 21 -17.58 -1.14 3.62
C VAL A 21 -18.55 0.02 3.83
N ALA A 22 -18.10 1.23 3.53
CA ALA A 22 -18.92 2.43 3.62
C ALA A 22 -20.10 2.39 2.64
N ARG A 23 -21.28 2.77 3.11
CA ARG A 23 -22.50 2.94 2.32
C ARG A 23 -22.37 4.21 1.47
N ARG A 24 -22.35 4.04 0.16
CA ARG A 24 -22.16 5.14 -0.82
C ARG A 24 -23.26 6.20 -0.82
N LYS A 25 -24.47 5.87 -0.37
CA LYS A 25 -25.65 6.76 -0.41
C LYS A 25 -25.84 7.60 0.86
N VAL A 26 -24.92 7.50 1.81
CA VAL A 26 -25.01 8.22 3.10
C VAL A 26 -23.76 9.08 3.25
N LYS A 27 -23.97 10.33 3.69
CA LYS A 27 -22.89 11.30 3.90
C LYS A 27 -21.91 10.82 4.99
N ASP A 28 -22.47 10.33 6.10
CA ASP A 28 -21.71 9.87 7.26
C ASP A 28 -21.91 8.37 7.44
N ASN A 29 -20.83 7.67 7.78
CA ASN A 29 -20.85 6.23 8.03
C ASN A 29 -20.33 5.97 9.44
N ASP A 30 -21.24 5.54 10.32
CA ASP A 30 -20.87 5.15 11.68
C ASP A 30 -20.48 3.68 11.74
N PHE A 31 -19.35 3.42 12.39
CA PHE A 31 -18.86 2.07 12.66
C PHE A 31 -18.60 1.91 14.14
N SER A 32 -19.29 0.94 14.76
CA SER A 32 -19.09 0.55 16.15
C SER A 32 -18.81 -0.94 16.21
N ALA A 33 -17.81 -1.32 17.00
CA ALA A 33 -17.46 -2.71 17.26
C ALA A 33 -17.44 -2.95 18.77
N TYR A 34 -18.15 -4.00 19.20
CA TYR A 34 -18.06 -4.52 20.56
C TYR A 34 -17.15 -5.75 20.55
N MET A 35 -16.13 -5.74 21.40
CA MET A 35 -15.16 -6.83 21.51
C MET A 35 -15.12 -7.33 22.96
N TRP A 36 -15.13 -8.65 23.11
CA TRP A 36 -14.93 -9.31 24.40
C TRP A 36 -13.68 -10.18 24.30
N PHE A 37 -12.83 -10.09 25.32
CA PHE A 37 -11.60 -10.86 25.41
C PHE A 37 -11.74 -11.88 26.53
N PHE A 38 -11.40 -13.13 26.23
CA PHE A 38 -11.14 -14.13 27.25
C PHE A 38 -9.64 -14.14 27.51
N ILE A 39 -9.25 -13.86 28.75
CA ILE A 39 -7.85 -13.84 29.17
C ILE A 39 -7.68 -14.90 30.27
N PRO A 40 -6.84 -15.93 30.07
CA PRO A 40 -6.65 -16.95 31.08
C PRO A 40 -5.91 -16.39 32.31
N HIS A 41 -6.29 -16.88 33.48
CA HIS A 41 -5.88 -16.34 34.77
C HIS A 41 -4.37 -16.40 35.03
N ASN A 42 -3.69 -17.38 34.42
CA ASN A 42 -2.24 -17.57 34.53
C ASN A 42 -1.40 -16.46 33.88
N LEU A 43 -2.01 -15.58 33.08
CA LEU A 43 -1.33 -14.40 32.52
C LEU A 43 -1.31 -13.21 33.51
N ASP A 44 -2.00 -13.34 34.65
CA ASP A 44 -2.11 -12.31 35.69
C ASP A 44 -2.55 -10.93 35.15
N ILE A 45 -3.43 -10.93 34.13
CA ILE A 45 -4.05 -9.72 33.59
C ILE A 45 -5.44 -9.59 34.21
N ASN A 46 -5.57 -8.69 35.17
CA ASN A 46 -6.82 -8.43 35.86
C ASN A 46 -6.97 -6.92 36.17
N ARG A 47 -8.05 -6.52 36.86
CA ARG A 47 -8.31 -5.09 37.12
C ARG A 47 -7.27 -4.40 38.01
N GLU A 48 -6.55 -5.16 38.82
CA GLU A 48 -5.53 -4.66 39.74
C GLU A 48 -4.18 -4.51 39.02
N THR A 49 -3.79 -5.49 38.21
CA THR A 49 -2.51 -5.52 37.48
C THR A 49 -2.54 -4.76 36.15
N TYR A 50 -3.72 -4.70 35.51
CA TYR A 50 -3.94 -4.02 34.23
C TYR A 50 -5.32 -3.33 34.19
N PRO A 51 -5.45 -2.16 34.85
CA PRO A 51 -6.72 -1.46 34.95
C PRO A 51 -7.21 -0.95 33.59
N LYS A 52 -8.52 -0.68 33.50
CA LYS A 52 -9.16 -0.17 32.27
C LYS A 52 -8.48 1.08 31.70
N SER A 53 -8.05 2.00 32.55
CA SER A 53 -7.36 3.22 32.12
C SER A 53 -6.09 2.93 31.33
N ARG A 54 -5.28 1.98 31.83
CA ARG A 54 -4.05 1.53 31.17
C ARG A 54 -4.37 0.78 29.86
N PHE A 55 -5.38 -0.09 29.87
CA PHE A 55 -5.84 -0.74 28.65
C PHE A 55 -6.17 0.25 27.53
N TYR A 56 -6.95 1.29 27.82
CA TYR A 56 -7.31 2.28 26.80
C TYR A 56 -6.13 3.18 26.36
N GLN A 57 -5.12 3.38 27.22
CA GLN A 57 -3.90 4.10 26.85
C GLN A 57 -3.02 3.29 25.89
N ASP A 58 -3.00 1.97 26.04
CA ASP A 58 -2.18 1.07 25.24
C ASP A 58 -2.82 0.70 23.88
N ILE A 59 -4.11 1.01 23.69
CA ILE A 59 -4.80 0.81 22.39
C ILE A 59 -4.35 1.85 21.38
N LYS A 60 -3.85 1.35 20.23
CA LYS A 60 -3.58 2.16 19.04
C LYS A 60 -4.60 1.82 17.96
N SER A 61 -5.40 2.80 17.57
CA SER A 61 -6.39 2.67 16.50
C SER A 61 -5.89 3.35 15.23
N TYR A 62 -5.87 2.60 14.12
CA TYR A 62 -5.49 3.11 12.81
C TYR A 62 -6.61 2.87 11.81
N VAL A 63 -6.99 3.91 11.07
CA VAL A 63 -7.94 3.81 9.95
C VAL A 63 -7.15 3.89 8.65
N ARG A 64 -7.42 2.96 7.73
CA ARG A 64 -6.85 2.98 6.39
C ARG A 64 -7.92 2.65 5.35
N VAL A 65 -7.80 3.27 4.18
CA VAL A 65 -8.59 2.89 3.01
C VAL A 65 -8.07 1.54 2.49
N ILE A 66 -8.99 0.68 2.04
CA ILE A 66 -8.63 -0.58 1.41
C ILE A 66 -8.00 -0.26 0.05
N THR A 67 -6.73 -0.64 -0.11
CA THR A 67 -6.04 -0.54 -1.40
C THR A 67 -6.71 -1.47 -2.41
N PRO A 68 -7.13 -0.97 -3.58
CA PRO A 68 -7.62 -1.82 -4.65
C PRO A 68 -6.61 -2.90 -5.03
N LYS A 69 -7.09 -4.10 -5.39
CA LYS A 69 -6.22 -5.21 -5.81
C LYS A 69 -5.92 -5.09 -7.30
N PHE A 70 -4.63 -5.05 -7.64
CA PHE A 70 -4.11 -5.05 -9.01
C PHE A 70 -2.94 -6.04 -9.13
N LEU A 71 -2.76 -6.63 -10.31
CA LEU A 71 -1.50 -7.26 -10.67
C LEU A 71 -0.51 -6.17 -11.10
N LEU A 72 0.79 -6.40 -10.86
CA LEU A 72 1.82 -5.40 -11.13
C LEU A 72 1.84 -4.99 -12.62
N GLN A 73 1.72 -5.96 -13.52
CA GLN A 73 1.67 -5.76 -14.98
C GLN A 73 0.44 -4.95 -15.45
N ASP A 74 -0.67 -4.98 -14.69
CA ASP A 74 -1.92 -4.31 -15.07
C ASP A 74 -1.98 -2.85 -14.59
N ILE A 75 -0.98 -2.38 -13.82
CA ILE A 75 -0.97 -1.01 -13.29
C ILE A 75 -0.78 0.01 -14.42
N VAL A 76 0.06 -0.33 -15.40
CA VAL A 76 0.42 0.52 -16.55
C VAL A 76 -0.13 -0.04 -17.86
N GLY A 77 -0.14 -1.37 -18.04
CA GLY A 77 -0.58 -2.02 -19.27
C GLY A 77 -2.11 -2.06 -19.45
N GLY A 78 -2.57 -2.14 -20.71
CA GLY A 78 -3.97 -2.41 -21.07
C GLY A 78 -4.97 -1.41 -20.48
N SER A 79 -5.90 -1.89 -19.66
CA SER A 79 -6.91 -1.11 -18.93
C SER A 79 -6.36 -0.44 -17.65
N GLY A 80 -5.08 -0.03 -17.64
CA GLY A 80 -4.34 0.52 -16.50
C GLY A 80 -4.94 1.79 -15.88
N ILE A 81 -6.09 1.65 -15.22
CA ILE A 81 -6.84 2.70 -14.54
C ILE A 81 -5.96 3.46 -13.54
N PRO A 82 -5.08 2.82 -12.74
CA PRO A 82 -4.22 3.54 -11.80
C PRO A 82 -3.30 4.54 -12.51
N PHE A 83 -2.59 4.13 -13.56
CA PHE A 83 -1.70 5.03 -14.29
C PHE A 83 -2.49 6.10 -15.08
N THR A 84 -3.65 5.73 -15.63
CA THR A 84 -4.52 6.66 -16.37
C THR A 84 -5.00 7.80 -15.47
N ASN A 85 -5.51 7.47 -14.27
CA ASN A 85 -5.96 8.46 -13.29
C ASN A 85 -4.80 9.33 -12.79
N LEU A 86 -3.64 8.72 -12.54
CA LEU A 86 -2.43 9.45 -12.17
C LEU A 86 -2.04 10.46 -13.25
N LYS A 87 -1.95 10.02 -14.50
CA LYS A 87 -1.55 10.88 -15.63
C LYS A 87 -2.54 12.04 -15.82
N ALA A 88 -3.84 11.78 -15.72
CA ALA A 88 -4.86 12.81 -15.80
C ALA A 88 -4.66 13.89 -14.71
N ALA A 89 -4.44 13.49 -13.46
CA ALA A 89 -4.21 14.45 -12.38
C ALA A 89 -2.92 15.28 -12.55
N PHE A 90 -1.87 14.71 -13.15
CA PHE A 90 -0.67 15.48 -13.51
C PHE A 90 -0.97 16.51 -14.61
N GLN A 91 -1.74 16.12 -15.63
CA GLN A 91 -2.13 17.01 -16.73
C GLN A 91 -3.03 18.16 -16.25
N ASP A 92 -3.98 17.86 -15.37
CA ASP A 92 -4.87 18.85 -14.76
C ASP A 92 -4.09 19.86 -13.91
N LEU A 93 -3.15 19.37 -13.09
CA LEU A 93 -2.26 20.20 -12.29
C LEU A 93 -1.42 21.14 -13.16
N ALA A 94 -0.82 20.62 -14.24
CA ALA A 94 0.02 21.41 -15.14
C ALA A 94 -0.79 22.47 -15.91
N SER A 95 -2.04 22.14 -16.26
CA SER A 95 -2.93 23.06 -16.97
C SER A 95 -3.40 24.21 -16.05
N SER A 96 -3.76 23.91 -14.80
CA SER A 96 -4.16 24.92 -13.82
C SER A 96 -3.83 24.48 -12.39
N PRO A 97 -2.79 25.04 -11.75
CA PRO A 97 -2.34 24.68 -10.39
C PRO A 97 -3.27 25.17 -9.27
N THR A 98 -4.55 24.82 -9.34
CA THR A 98 -5.53 25.17 -8.31
C THR A 98 -5.33 24.34 -7.04
N ARG A 99 -5.90 24.81 -5.92
CA ARG A 99 -5.92 24.05 -4.67
C ARG A 99 -6.57 22.67 -4.84
N THR A 100 -7.61 22.57 -5.67
CA THR A 100 -8.32 21.31 -5.93
C THR A 100 -7.46 20.37 -6.77
N ALA A 101 -6.87 20.85 -7.86
CA ALA A 101 -5.97 20.06 -8.70
C ALA A 101 -4.74 19.56 -7.91
N THR A 102 -4.19 20.39 -7.02
CA THR A 102 -3.07 20.02 -6.15
C THR A 102 -3.44 18.87 -5.20
N LYS A 103 -4.64 18.92 -4.60
CA LYS A 103 -5.13 17.85 -3.72
C LYS A 103 -5.37 16.54 -4.48
N GLU A 104 -5.96 16.62 -5.67
CA GLU A 104 -6.21 15.44 -6.50
C GLU A 104 -4.89 14.81 -6.96
N TYR A 105 -3.94 15.63 -7.41
CA TYR A 105 -2.59 15.19 -7.74
C TYR A 105 -1.89 14.49 -6.56
N GLU A 106 -1.90 15.11 -5.37
CA GLU A 106 -1.33 14.50 -4.16
C GLU A 106 -1.99 13.15 -3.86
N TYR A 107 -3.32 13.09 -3.94
CA TYR A 107 -4.10 11.88 -3.72
C TYR A 107 -3.73 10.78 -4.72
N GLN A 108 -3.66 11.10 -6.02
CA GLN A 108 -3.33 10.12 -7.05
C GLN A 108 -1.89 9.60 -6.92
N VAL A 109 -0.92 10.46 -6.57
CA VAL A 109 0.46 10.00 -6.30
C VAL A 109 0.48 9.00 -5.13
N LYS A 110 -0.21 9.31 -4.04
CA LYS A 110 -0.32 8.40 -2.88
C LYS A 110 -1.03 7.10 -3.23
N MET A 111 -2.13 7.18 -3.98
CA MET A 111 -2.93 6.03 -4.38
C MET A 111 -2.15 5.10 -5.31
N PHE A 112 -1.51 5.66 -6.34
CA PHE A 112 -0.67 4.90 -7.26
C PHE A 112 0.47 4.20 -6.50
N SER A 113 1.18 4.94 -5.64
CA SER A 113 2.25 4.39 -4.80
C SER A 113 1.75 3.22 -3.92
N ALA A 114 0.58 3.35 -3.30
CA ALA A 114 0.00 2.30 -2.46
C ALA A 114 -0.44 1.07 -3.28
N ILE A 115 -1.01 1.26 -4.46
CA ILE A 115 -1.40 0.19 -5.38
C ILE A 115 -0.15 -0.56 -5.86
N THR A 116 0.86 0.17 -6.35
CA THR A 116 2.16 -0.39 -6.73
C THR A 116 2.75 -1.18 -5.58
N HIS A 117 2.64 -0.66 -4.34
CA HIS A 117 3.16 -1.39 -3.19
C HIS A 117 2.50 -2.74 -3.02
N SER A 118 1.16 -2.74 -2.94
CA SER A 118 0.42 -3.96 -2.72
C SER A 118 0.66 -4.97 -3.85
N ALA A 119 0.71 -4.52 -5.10
CA ALA A 119 0.93 -5.39 -6.25
C ALA A 119 2.35 -5.99 -6.26
N ALA A 120 3.38 -5.17 -6.04
CA ALA A 120 4.77 -5.63 -5.96
C ALA A 120 4.97 -6.63 -4.82
N ARG A 121 4.44 -6.31 -3.63
CA ARG A 121 4.50 -7.19 -2.45
C ARG A 121 3.86 -8.55 -2.73
N ASN A 122 2.65 -8.55 -3.27
CA ASN A 122 1.92 -9.78 -3.55
C ASN A 122 2.60 -10.59 -4.65
N GLY A 123 3.08 -9.94 -5.71
CA GLY A 123 3.86 -10.59 -6.76
C GLY A 123 5.11 -11.27 -6.23
N CYS A 124 5.91 -10.56 -5.42
CA CYS A 124 7.12 -11.09 -4.78
C CYS A 124 6.81 -12.32 -3.90
N TYR A 125 5.84 -12.24 -2.99
CA TYR A 125 5.50 -13.39 -2.13
C TYR A 125 4.90 -14.56 -2.90
N ASN A 126 4.18 -14.30 -3.99
CA ASN A 126 3.66 -15.37 -4.85
C ASN A 126 4.80 -16.12 -5.54
N LEU A 127 5.81 -15.40 -6.04
CA LEU A 127 7.00 -16.00 -6.66
C LEU A 127 7.79 -16.90 -5.70
N MET A 128 7.88 -16.52 -4.43
CA MET A 128 8.57 -17.29 -3.38
C MET A 128 7.69 -18.40 -2.77
N GLY A 129 6.51 -18.65 -3.34
CA GLY A 129 5.59 -19.66 -2.83
C GLY A 129 5.94 -21.05 -3.32
N SER A 130 5.86 -22.04 -2.43
CA SER A 130 6.14 -23.47 -2.74
C SER A 130 5.18 -24.12 -3.75
N HIS A 131 4.19 -23.38 -4.26
CA HIS A 131 3.23 -23.83 -5.25
C HIS A 131 3.72 -23.62 -6.69
N ILE A 132 4.80 -22.86 -6.89
CA ILE A 132 5.39 -22.60 -8.19
C ILE A 132 6.43 -23.67 -8.51
N LEU A 133 6.39 -24.21 -9.72
CA LEU A 133 7.36 -25.17 -10.21
C LEU A 133 8.74 -24.51 -10.40
N PRO A 134 9.85 -25.11 -9.91
CA PRO A 134 11.19 -24.51 -9.97
C PRO A 134 11.62 -24.07 -11.37
N GLU A 135 11.27 -24.84 -12.41
CA GLU A 135 11.60 -24.55 -13.80
C GLU A 135 10.92 -23.29 -14.37
N VAL A 136 9.83 -22.84 -13.74
CA VAL A 136 9.06 -21.66 -14.17
C VAL A 136 9.52 -20.39 -13.44
N VAL A 137 10.19 -20.54 -12.28
CA VAL A 137 10.63 -19.42 -11.42
C VAL A 137 11.46 -18.38 -12.16
N PRO A 138 12.49 -18.73 -12.99
CA PRO A 138 13.29 -17.73 -13.69
C PRO A 138 12.46 -16.85 -14.63
N THR A 139 11.53 -17.47 -15.37
CA THR A 139 10.63 -16.76 -16.30
C THR A 139 9.73 -15.79 -15.57
N LEU A 140 9.13 -16.21 -14.45
CA LEU A 140 8.24 -15.35 -13.67
C LEU A 140 9.01 -14.22 -12.96
N CYS A 141 10.25 -14.46 -12.53
CA CYS A 141 11.12 -13.41 -12.00
C CYS A 141 11.42 -12.36 -13.06
N ALA A 142 11.75 -12.78 -14.29
CA ALA A 142 11.98 -11.85 -15.41
C ALA A 142 10.73 -11.02 -15.71
N GLN A 143 9.55 -11.64 -15.76
CA GLN A 143 8.27 -10.94 -15.97
C GLN A 143 7.96 -9.93 -14.85
N TYR A 144 8.21 -10.31 -13.59
CA TYR A 144 8.02 -9.42 -12.44
C TYR A 144 8.96 -8.20 -12.50
N LEU A 145 10.24 -8.43 -12.81
CA LEU A 145 11.23 -7.36 -12.95
C LEU A 145 10.87 -6.42 -14.09
N GLN A 146 10.43 -6.96 -15.23
CA GLN A 146 9.96 -6.18 -16.36
C GLN A 146 8.74 -5.33 -15.98
N ALA A 147 7.71 -5.92 -15.37
CA ALA A 147 6.51 -5.19 -14.96
C ALA A 147 6.84 -4.05 -13.97
N PHE A 148 7.77 -4.27 -13.04
CA PHE A 148 8.17 -3.23 -12.09
C PHE A 148 8.97 -2.12 -12.78
N ASP A 149 9.89 -2.45 -13.68
CA ASP A 149 10.62 -1.47 -14.47
C ASP A 149 9.68 -0.63 -15.36
N GLU A 150 8.66 -1.24 -15.96
CA GLU A 150 7.60 -0.53 -16.69
C GLU A 150 6.86 0.48 -15.79
N VAL A 151 6.50 0.08 -14.57
CA VAL A 151 5.88 0.98 -13.56
C VAL A 151 6.79 2.15 -13.22
N LEU A 152 8.08 1.91 -12.96
CA LEU A 152 9.05 2.96 -12.64
C LEU A 152 9.22 3.93 -13.81
N ARG A 153 9.39 3.41 -15.04
CA ARG A 153 9.52 4.23 -16.24
C ARG A 153 8.27 5.07 -16.48
N ALA A 154 7.10 4.47 -16.36
CA ALA A 154 5.82 5.15 -16.53
C ALA A 154 5.66 6.29 -15.50
N PHE A 155 5.90 6.02 -14.21
CA PHE A 155 5.82 7.05 -13.18
C PHE A 155 6.81 8.19 -13.43
N ARG A 156 8.08 7.87 -13.73
CA ARG A 156 9.14 8.86 -13.97
C ARG A 156 8.92 9.66 -15.27
N SER A 157 8.23 9.10 -16.26
CA SER A 157 7.89 9.83 -17.49
C SER A 157 7.02 11.08 -17.20
N LEU A 158 6.24 11.06 -16.12
CA LEU A 158 5.39 12.18 -15.70
C LEU A 158 6.20 13.35 -15.11
N ARG A 159 7.51 13.19 -14.88
CA ARG A 159 8.40 14.26 -14.41
C ARG A 159 8.35 15.48 -15.32
N THR A 160 8.26 15.28 -16.63
CA THR A 160 8.21 16.34 -17.64
C THR A 160 6.96 17.22 -17.50
N ILE A 161 5.87 16.68 -16.94
CA ILE A 161 4.61 17.38 -16.73
C ILE A 161 4.68 18.26 -15.47
N VAL A 162 5.27 17.75 -14.38
CA VAL A 162 5.26 18.44 -13.07
C VAL A 162 6.42 19.44 -12.88
N TYR A 163 7.47 19.37 -13.71
CA TYR A 163 8.62 20.28 -13.64
C TYR A 163 8.44 21.58 -14.44
N GLN A 164 7.20 21.96 -14.76
CA GLN A 164 6.90 23.24 -15.39
C GLN A 164 7.13 24.42 -14.43
N PRO A 165 7.56 25.60 -14.92
CA PRO A 165 7.80 26.79 -14.08
C PRO A 165 6.59 27.27 -13.29
N THR A 166 5.37 26.96 -13.77
CA THR A 166 4.08 27.30 -13.15
C THR A 166 3.78 26.53 -11.88
N ILE A 167 4.48 25.42 -11.63
CA ILE A 167 4.26 24.54 -10.48
C ILE A 167 5.31 24.85 -9.41
N ALA A 168 4.84 25.24 -8.21
CA ALA A 168 5.71 25.53 -7.07
C ALA A 168 6.50 24.30 -6.61
N ASP A 169 7.71 24.50 -6.08
CA ASP A 169 8.60 23.39 -5.70
C ASP A 169 8.00 22.51 -4.59
N GLY A 170 7.24 23.10 -3.66
CA GLY A 170 6.53 22.35 -2.62
C GLY A 170 5.54 21.32 -3.18
N ILE A 171 4.92 21.59 -4.33
CA ILE A 171 4.02 20.65 -5.00
C ILE A 171 4.83 19.52 -5.67
N ARG A 172 6.00 19.85 -6.23
CA ARG A 172 6.90 18.85 -6.85
C ARG A 172 7.42 17.83 -5.85
N ASN A 173 7.46 18.16 -4.56
CA ASN A 173 7.87 17.22 -3.53
C ASN A 173 6.98 15.97 -3.48
N TYR A 174 5.69 16.06 -3.79
CA TYR A 174 4.84 14.86 -3.85
C TYR A 174 5.33 13.87 -4.90
N PHE A 175 5.73 14.35 -6.09
CA PHE A 175 6.37 13.51 -7.11
C PHE A 175 7.68 12.91 -6.61
N ARG A 176 8.54 13.71 -5.96
CA ARG A 176 9.84 13.24 -5.42
C ARG A 176 9.63 12.13 -4.39
N TYR A 177 8.71 12.32 -3.45
CA TYR A 177 8.38 11.32 -2.44
C TYR A 177 7.77 10.05 -3.05
N GLY A 178 6.93 10.20 -4.08
CA GLY A 178 6.41 9.05 -4.84
C GLY A 178 7.52 8.27 -5.55
N ASP A 179 8.43 8.96 -6.25
CA ASP A 179 9.56 8.35 -6.96
C ASP A 179 10.49 7.63 -5.97
N GLU A 180 10.84 8.28 -4.87
CA GLU A 180 11.66 7.69 -3.80
C GLU A 180 10.98 6.46 -3.20
N PHE A 181 9.70 6.55 -2.84
CA PHE A 181 8.95 5.44 -2.28
C PHE A 181 8.94 4.24 -3.24
N ILE A 182 8.49 4.42 -4.49
CA ILE A 182 8.45 3.34 -5.50
C ILE A 182 9.85 2.79 -5.80
N SER A 183 10.90 3.60 -5.70
CA SER A 183 12.29 3.15 -5.86
C SER A 183 12.76 2.29 -4.69
N ASN A 184 12.46 2.68 -3.45
CA ASN A 184 12.76 1.90 -2.25
C ASN A 184 12.03 0.56 -2.25
N MET A 185 10.78 0.59 -2.70
CA MET A 185 9.96 -0.58 -2.96
C MET A 185 10.58 -1.55 -3.97
N PHE A 186 11.03 -1.02 -5.12
CA PHE A 186 11.74 -1.80 -6.12
C PHE A 186 12.99 -2.45 -5.54
N LYS A 187 13.82 -1.68 -4.84
CA LYS A 187 15.02 -2.19 -4.17
C LYS A 187 14.69 -3.32 -3.20
N LEU A 188 13.70 -3.13 -2.32
CA LEU A 188 13.33 -4.12 -1.32
C LEU A 188 12.91 -5.45 -1.94
N TYR A 189 11.95 -5.44 -2.85
CA TYR A 189 11.39 -6.69 -3.38
C TYR A 189 12.30 -7.38 -4.38
N THR A 190 13.12 -6.64 -5.14
CA THR A 190 14.13 -7.26 -6.02
C THR A 190 15.26 -7.89 -5.21
N THR A 191 15.67 -7.28 -4.08
CA THR A 191 16.63 -7.90 -3.15
C THR A 191 16.07 -9.18 -2.54
N LEU A 192 14.80 -9.18 -2.10
CA LEU A 192 14.17 -10.39 -1.56
C LEU A 192 14.11 -11.54 -2.58
N ILE A 193 13.81 -11.25 -3.85
CA ILE A 193 13.82 -12.25 -4.92
C ILE A 193 15.24 -12.77 -5.15
N LEU A 194 16.24 -11.89 -5.15
CA LEU A 194 17.64 -12.28 -5.31
C LEU A 194 18.09 -13.23 -4.18
N ASP A 195 17.80 -12.87 -2.93
CA ASP A 195 18.13 -13.68 -1.75
C ASP A 195 17.42 -15.04 -1.79
N PHE A 196 16.20 -15.09 -2.33
CA PHE A 196 15.46 -16.34 -2.54
C PHE A 196 16.14 -17.21 -3.60
N MET A 197 16.47 -16.66 -4.76
CA MET A 197 17.14 -17.39 -5.84
C MET A 197 18.53 -17.90 -5.44
N GLN A 198 19.24 -17.20 -4.56
CA GLN A 198 20.55 -17.62 -4.06
C GLN A 198 20.49 -18.74 -3.02
N LYS A 199 19.36 -18.94 -2.34
CA LYS A 199 19.19 -20.03 -1.36
C LYS A 199 18.90 -21.38 -2.01
N ASP A 200 18.36 -21.37 -3.24
CA ASP A 200 18.01 -22.56 -4.02
C ASP A 200 19.12 -22.97 -5.02
N ALA A 201 20.25 -22.25 -5.06
CA ALA A 201 21.43 -22.53 -5.89
C ALA A 201 22.54 -23.21 -5.09
#